data_AF-F6BFT0-F1
#
_entry.id   AF-F6BFT0-F1
#
_cell.length_a   1.000
_cell.length_b   1.000
_cell.length_c   1.000
_cell.angle_alpha   90.00
_cell.angle_beta   90.00
_cell.angle_gamma   90.00
#
_symmetry.space_group_name_H-M   'P 1'
#
loop_
_entity.id
_entity.type
_entity.pdbx_description
1 polymer ?
#
loop_
_entity_poly.entity_id
_entity_poly.type
_entity_poly.pdbx_seq_one_letter_code
_entity_poly.pdbx_strand_id
1 'polypeptide(L)'
;MENNFDIMRNIKSLENLKVELLSKTASVFKNFNNDELPQELIDDICHVIIIGYLLGNKLGYDFKEIDDEILKRIRSISAEIEEDVQNYRELAEHIKKR
;
A
#
# COMPACT_ATOMS: atom_id res chain seq x y z
N MET A 1 9.41 -16.01 27.97
CA MET A 1 8.71 -14.74 28.27
C MET A 1 8.94 -13.69 27.17
N GLU A 2 10.11 -13.66 26.52
CA GLU A 2 10.42 -12.77 25.38
C GLU A 2 9.41 -12.89 24.21
N ASN A 3 9.05 -14.11 23.79
CA ASN A 3 8.10 -14.30 22.68
C ASN A 3 6.74 -13.61 22.90
N ASN A 4 6.19 -13.58 24.11
CA ASN A 4 4.90 -12.93 24.37
C ASN A 4 5.01 -11.40 24.30
N PHE A 5 6.15 -10.84 24.69
CA PHE A 5 6.40 -9.40 24.63
C PHE A 5 6.58 -8.93 23.18
N ASP A 6 7.30 -9.69 22.35
CA ASP A 6 7.47 -9.39 20.93
C ASP A 6 6.16 -9.52 20.15
N ILE A 7 5.35 -10.54 20.45
CA ILE A 7 4.00 -10.68 19.87
C ILE A 7 3.12 -9.49 20.25
N MET A 8 3.06 -9.11 21.52
CA MET A 8 2.28 -7.94 21.97
C MET A 8 2.75 -6.63 21.35
N ARG A 9 4.07 -6.43 21.20
CA ARG A 9 4.65 -5.25 20.55
C ARG A 9 4.28 -5.19 19.08
N ASN A 10 4.32 -6.32 18.39
CA ASN A 10 3.89 -6.42 16.99
C ASN A 10 2.38 -6.18 16.84
N ILE A 11 1.55 -6.73 17.72
CA ILE A 11 0.09 -6.48 17.72
C ILE A 11 -0.20 -5.00 17.90
N LYS A 12 0.38 -4.33 18.92
CA LYS A 12 0.18 -2.89 19.14
C LYS A 12 0.66 -2.05 17.96
N SER A 13 1.80 -2.43 17.37
CA SER A 13 2.31 -1.78 16.17
C SER A 13 1.39 -1.96 14.96
N LEU A 14 0.74 -3.12 14.84
CA LEU A 14 -0.19 -3.44 13.76
C LEU A 14 -1.50 -2.66 13.92
N GLU A 15 -2.02 -2.55 15.14
CA GLU A 15 -3.17 -1.68 15.44
C GLU A 15 -2.89 -0.21 15.08
N ASN A 16 -1.73 0.31 15.46
CA ASN A 16 -1.35 1.68 15.11
C ASN A 16 -1.28 1.89 13.59
N LEU A 17 -0.65 0.97 12.85
CA LEU A 17 -0.58 1.06 11.39
C LEU A 17 -1.95 0.99 10.73
N LYS A 18 -2.90 0.20 11.26
CA LYS A 18 -4.27 0.18 10.72
C LYS A 18 -5.00 1.50 10.94
N VAL A 19 -4.85 2.11 12.11
CA VAL A 19 -5.43 3.44 12.40
C VAL A 19 -4.82 4.50 11.48
N GLU A 20 -3.50 4.43 11.29
CA GLU A 20 -2.77 5.34 10.40
C GLU A 20 -3.20 5.17 8.93
N LEU A 21 -3.37 3.92 8.47
CA LEU A 21 -3.86 3.60 7.13
C LEU A 21 -5.23 4.22 6.90
N LEU A 22 -6.16 4.04 7.84
CA LEU A 22 -7.50 4.61 7.76
C LEU A 22 -7.45 6.14 7.72
N SER A 23 -6.66 6.76 8.59
CA SER A 23 -6.52 8.21 8.67
C SER A 23 -5.95 8.79 7.39
N LYS A 24 -4.90 8.16 6.82
CA LYS A 24 -4.26 8.60 5.58
C LYS A 24 -5.15 8.40 4.37
N THR A 25 -5.87 7.29 4.30
CA THR A 25 -6.89 7.07 3.27
C THR A 25 -7.99 8.14 3.31
N ALA A 26 -8.43 8.52 4.51
CA ALA A 26 -9.38 9.62 4.67
C ALA A 26 -8.82 10.96 4.18
N SER A 27 -7.53 11.26 4.46
CA SER A 27 -6.87 12.47 3.95
C SER A 27 -6.75 12.47 2.42
N VAL A 28 -6.41 11.33 1.80
CA VAL A 28 -6.41 11.18 0.32
C VAL A 28 -7.77 11.60 -0.24
N PHE A 29 -8.87 11.01 0.24
CA PHE A 29 -10.20 11.34 -0.25
C PHE A 29 -10.63 12.78 0.03
N LYS A 30 -10.23 13.35 1.18
CA LYS A 30 -10.46 14.76 1.47
C LYS A 30 -9.75 15.66 0.45
N ASN A 31 -8.49 15.36 0.13
CA ASN A 31 -7.67 16.16 -0.76
C ASN A 31 -8.12 16.08 -2.23
N PHE A 32 -8.77 14.99 -2.64
CA PHE A 32 -9.43 14.88 -3.94
C PHE A 32 -10.63 15.81 -4.13
N ASN A 33 -11.25 16.31 -3.05
CA ASN A 33 -12.42 17.20 -3.12
C ASN A 33 -12.05 18.69 -3.24
N ASN A 34 -10.76 19.03 -3.29
CA ASN A 34 -10.33 20.41 -3.51
C ASN A 34 -10.40 20.77 -5.00
N ASP A 35 -10.67 22.04 -5.31
CA ASP A 35 -10.72 22.55 -6.69
C ASP A 35 -9.39 22.37 -7.44
N GLU A 36 -8.28 22.37 -6.71
CA GLU A 36 -6.94 22.06 -7.21
C GLU A 36 -6.32 20.91 -6.39
N LEU A 37 -5.59 20.01 -7.05
CA LEU A 37 -4.93 18.89 -6.38
C LEU A 37 -3.74 19.40 -5.56
N PRO A 38 -3.76 19.24 -4.23
CA PRO A 38 -2.70 19.74 -3.36
C PRO A 38 -1.47 18.83 -3.38
N GLN A 39 -0.28 19.34 -3.06
CA GLN A 39 0.94 18.52 -2.95
C GLN A 39 0.81 17.44 -1.89
N GLU A 40 0.07 17.71 -0.83
CA GLU A 40 -0.24 16.78 0.25
C GLU A 40 -0.93 15.49 -0.24
N LEU A 41 -1.59 15.54 -1.40
CA LEU A 41 -2.24 14.36 -1.98
C LEU A 41 -1.23 13.28 -2.36
N ILE A 42 -0.12 13.64 -3.02
CA ILE A 42 0.89 12.65 -3.41
C ILE A 42 1.58 12.08 -2.16
N ASP A 43 1.79 12.91 -1.14
CA ASP A 43 2.38 12.49 0.12
C ASP A 43 1.47 11.50 0.85
N ASP A 44 0.16 11.77 0.93
CA ASP A 44 -0.79 10.86 1.56
C ASP A 44 -0.93 9.54 0.79
N ILE A 45 -0.90 9.57 -0.55
CA ILE A 45 -0.88 8.35 -1.38
C ILE A 45 0.39 7.53 -1.12
N CYS A 46 1.56 8.17 -1.11
CA CYS A 46 2.82 7.50 -0.80
C CYS A 46 2.79 6.86 0.59
N HIS A 47 2.22 7.58 1.56
CA HIS A 47 2.08 7.10 2.93
C HIS A 47 1.20 5.85 3.02
N VAL A 48 0.05 5.83 2.33
CA VAL A 48 -0.83 4.65 2.25
C VAL A 48 -0.09 3.44 1.69
N ILE A 49 0.70 3.62 0.62
CA ILE A 49 1.50 2.55 0.00
C ILE A 49 2.53 2.01 1.01
N ILE A 50 3.27 2.89 1.69
CA ILE A 50 4.28 2.52 2.70
C ILE A 50 3.63 1.69 3.83
N ILE A 51 2.46 2.11 4.34
CA ILE A 51 1.78 1.36 5.40
C ILE A 51 1.36 -0.03 4.90
N GLY A 52 0.94 -0.16 3.64
CA GLY A 52 0.66 -1.46 3.02
C GLY A 52 1.86 -2.43 3.12
N TYR A 53 3.06 -1.98 2.74
CA TYR A 53 4.29 -2.79 2.87
C TYR A 53 4.61 -3.12 4.32
N LEU A 54 4.50 -2.15 5.24
CA LEU A 54 4.81 -2.37 6.66
C LEU A 54 3.83 -3.35 7.32
N LEU A 55 2.56 -3.32 6.93
CA LEU A 55 1.55 -4.28 7.39
C LEU A 55 1.88 -5.70 6.89
N GLY A 56 2.16 -5.86 5.60
CA GLY A 56 2.57 -7.14 5.03
C GLY A 56 3.81 -7.70 5.73
N ASN A 57 4.80 -6.85 5.98
CA ASN A 57 6.01 -7.25 6.68
C ASN A 57 5.77 -7.73 8.12
N LYS A 58 4.88 -7.07 8.85
CA LYS A 58 4.51 -7.50 10.21
C LYS A 58 3.70 -8.79 10.24
N LEU A 59 3.10 -9.19 9.12
CA LEU A 59 2.41 -10.46 8.97
C LEU A 59 3.36 -11.60 8.55
N GLY A 60 4.64 -11.30 8.30
CA GLY A 60 5.67 -12.28 7.97
C GLY A 60 6.03 -12.37 6.49
N TYR A 61 5.48 -11.50 5.64
CA TYR A 61 5.86 -11.42 4.23
C TYR A 61 7.07 -10.51 4.05
N ASP A 62 8.08 -10.91 3.30
CA ASP A 62 9.12 -9.97 2.90
C ASP A 62 8.61 -8.99 1.81
N PHE A 63 9.35 -7.89 1.58
CA PHE A 63 8.92 -6.88 0.60
C PHE A 63 8.88 -7.41 -0.83
N LYS A 64 9.73 -8.40 -1.16
CA LYS A 64 9.77 -9.00 -2.49
C LYS A 64 8.54 -9.90 -2.71
N GLU A 65 8.13 -10.67 -1.71
CA GLU A 65 6.89 -11.45 -1.75
C GLU A 65 5.67 -10.53 -1.99
N ILE A 66 5.65 -9.35 -1.36
CA ILE A 66 4.62 -8.34 -1.56
C ILE A 66 4.67 -7.81 -3.01
N ASP A 67 5.85 -7.44 -3.52
CA ASP A 67 6.04 -6.97 -4.90
C ASP A 67 5.59 -8.02 -5.94
N ASP A 68 5.98 -9.29 -5.74
CA ASP A 68 5.61 -10.40 -6.61
C ASP A 68 4.08 -10.61 -6.65
N GLU A 69 3.41 -10.46 -5.51
CA GLU A 69 1.97 -10.58 -5.40
C GLU A 69 1.23 -9.38 -6.02
N ILE A 70 1.72 -8.15 -5.81
CA ILE A 70 1.21 -6.95 -6.48
C ILE A 70 1.32 -7.11 -8.00
N LEU A 71 2.46 -7.59 -8.49
CA LEU A 71 2.69 -7.78 -9.91
C LEU A 71 1.73 -8.81 -10.53
N LYS A 72 1.42 -9.90 -9.83
CA LYS A 72 0.39 -10.87 -10.26
C LYS A 72 -0.99 -10.20 -10.35
N ARG A 73 -1.36 -9.41 -9.34
CA ARG A 73 -2.66 -8.71 -9.29
C ARG A 73 -2.81 -7.68 -10.40
N ILE A 74 -1.78 -6.87 -10.66
CA ILE A 74 -1.79 -5.90 -11.77
C ILE A 74 -2.05 -6.60 -13.12
N ARG A 75 -1.39 -7.74 -13.36
CA ARG A 75 -1.60 -8.53 -14.58
C ARG A 75 -3.05 -9.04 -14.69
N SER A 76 -3.63 -9.50 -13.58
CA SER A 76 -5.05 -9.92 -13.55
C SER A 76 -5.99 -8.75 -13.86
N ILE A 77 -5.82 -7.61 -13.19
CA ILE A 77 -6.63 -6.41 -13.41
C ILE A 77 -6.56 -5.95 -14.87
N SER A 78 -5.36 -5.91 -15.45
CA SER A 78 -5.16 -5.51 -16.85
C SER A 78 -5.76 -6.47 -17.87
N ALA A 79 -6.09 -7.70 -17.47
CA ALA A 79 -6.77 -8.68 -18.32
C ALA A 79 -8.30 -8.59 -18.21
N GLU A 80 -8.82 -8.01 -17.12
CA GLU A 80 -10.25 -7.89 -16.82
C GLU A 80 -10.82 -6.50 -17.16
N ILE A 81 -10.00 -5.45 -17.05
CA ILE A 81 -10.40 -4.06 -17.27
C ILE A 81 -9.74 -3.55 -18.55
N GLU A 82 -10.54 -3.19 -19.56
CA GLU A 82 -10.03 -2.57 -20.80
C GLU A 82 -9.65 -1.10 -20.60
N GLU A 83 -10.30 -0.42 -19.64
CA GLU A 83 -9.94 0.93 -19.25
C GLU A 83 -8.56 0.96 -18.57
N ASP A 84 -7.71 1.86 -19.05
CA ASP A 84 -6.41 2.15 -18.45
C ASP A 84 -5.37 1.01 -18.46
N VAL A 85 -5.55 -0.01 -19.32
CA VAL A 85 -4.64 -1.15 -19.48
C VAL A 85 -3.18 -0.72 -19.65
N GLN A 86 -2.94 0.39 -20.36
CA GLN A 86 -1.59 0.89 -20.62
C GLN A 86 -0.90 1.33 -19.32
N ASN A 87 -1.59 2.05 -18.43
CA ASN A 87 -1.04 2.45 -17.13
C ASN A 87 -0.75 1.24 -16.25
N TYR A 88 -1.62 0.22 -16.24
CA TYR A 88 -1.35 -1.03 -15.52
C TYR A 88 -0.12 -1.76 -16.06
N ARG A 89 0.08 -1.79 -17.38
CA ARG A 89 1.29 -2.37 -17.98
C ARG A 89 2.55 -1.62 -17.59
N GLU A 90 2.52 -0.29 -17.63
CA GLU A 90 3.65 0.55 -17.21
C GLU A 90 3.99 0.35 -15.74
N LEU A 91 2.98 0.27 -14.87
CA LEU A 91 3.16 -0.05 -13.45
C LEU A 91 3.78 -1.44 -13.25
N ALA A 92 3.31 -2.45 -13.99
CA ALA A 92 3.87 -3.80 -13.93
C ALA A 92 5.36 -3.82 -14.30
N GLU A 93 5.75 -3.09 -15.34
CA GLU A 93 7.16 -2.97 -15.75
C GLU A 93 8.00 -2.17 -14.75
N HIS A 94 7.42 -1.17 -14.09
CA HIS A 94 8.10 -0.43 -13.00
C HIS A 94 8.40 -1.34 -11.81
N ILE A 95 7.43 -2.15 -11.37
CA ILE A 95 7.60 -3.05 -10.23
C ILE A 95 8.60 -4.16 -10.54
N LYS A 96 8.58 -4.74 -11.75
CA LYS A 96 9.55 -5.78 -12.17
C LYS A 96 11.02 -5.36 -12.11
N LYS A 97 11.30 -4.05 -12.15
CA LYS A 97 12.67 -3.50 -12.17
C LYS A 97 13.25 -3.25 -10.77
N ARG A 98 12.45 -3.42 -9.72
CA ARG A 98 12.86 -3.17 -8.32
C ARG A 98 13.68 -4.32 -7.75
#